data_AF-A0A2P2E3V9-F1
#
_entry.id   AF-A0A2P2E3V9-F1
#
_cell.length_a   1.000
_cell.length_b   1.000
_cell.length_c   1.000
_cell.angle_alpha   90.00
_cell.angle_beta   90.00
_cell.angle_gamma   90.00
#
_symmetry.space_group_name_H-M   'P 1'
#
loop_
_entity.id
_entity.type
_entity.pdbx_description
1 polymer ?
#
loop_
_entity_poly.entity_id
_entity_poly.type
_entity_poly.pdbx_seq_one_letter_code
_entity_poly.pdbx_strand_id
1 'polypeptide(L)'
;MNCLAKEKLFLFLQEKVTFRVGISAFHQAHPTLLEEFLVESKENRELITYFLYINEPPIVKDAIENFSAKTLANLFRADFESFDALPIKDRRKRNIFEVRSYRYWKYINFQKICDTIVYFLREENSAYLASQFLVVLPSTIVSNLRDYTGLLPEEEKTLYLALGDAIYELPIQSPKIYDHMLSLFSEDMEIFMILSTMEELIKRHQRILDLTEKLLHYSEKNRLELNIQFIFSELNGLDIETSSEILNQLLDKKVISQSQKNLVLEFLINGNLDILKPLKIDLLR
;
A
#
# COMPACT_ATOMS: atom_id res chain seq x y z
N MET A 1 -17.22 0.06 -37.44
CA MET A 1 -17.69 1.32 -36.81
C MET A 1 -16.46 2.01 -36.23
N ASN A 2 -16.09 3.20 -36.72
CA ASN A 2 -14.91 3.93 -36.24
C ASN A 2 -15.14 4.44 -34.81
N CYS A 3 -14.24 4.10 -33.90
CA CYS A 3 -14.27 4.70 -32.57
C CYS A 3 -13.70 6.12 -32.62
N LEU A 4 -14.56 7.11 -32.36
CA LEU A 4 -14.23 8.53 -32.38
C LEU A 4 -13.14 8.91 -31.35
N ALA A 5 -13.01 8.17 -30.25
CA ALA A 5 -11.98 8.42 -29.24
C ALA A 5 -10.58 8.03 -29.75
N LYS A 6 -10.43 6.85 -30.36
CA LYS A 6 -9.16 6.39 -30.94
C LYS A 6 -8.64 7.35 -32.02
N GLU A 7 -9.54 7.79 -32.89
CA GLU A 7 -9.21 8.74 -33.95
C GLU A 7 -8.73 10.08 -33.38
N LYS A 8 -9.39 10.60 -32.34
CA LYS A 8 -8.95 11.81 -31.64
C LYS A 8 -7.58 11.67 -30.98
N LEU A 9 -7.24 10.50 -30.44
CA LEU A 9 -5.90 10.23 -29.89
C LEU A 9 -4.83 10.25 -30.99
N PHE A 10 -5.09 9.61 -32.13
CA PHE A 10 -4.17 9.69 -33.29
C PHE A 10 -4.02 11.10 -33.83
N LEU A 11 -5.11 11.86 -33.96
CA LEU A 11 -5.05 13.25 -34.39
C LEU A 11 -4.27 14.12 -33.40
N PHE A 12 -4.30 13.79 -32.11
CA PHE A 12 -3.52 14.49 -31.10
C PHE A 12 -2.01 14.23 -31.27
N LEU A 13 -1.61 12.98 -31.51
CA LEU A 13 -0.21 12.63 -31.83
C LEU A 13 0.30 13.31 -33.10
N GLN A 14 -0.59 13.59 -34.07
CA GLN A 14 -0.27 14.32 -35.29
C GLN A 14 -0.33 15.85 -35.13
N GLU A 15 -0.50 16.35 -33.91
CA GLU A 15 -0.64 17.79 -33.59
C GLU A 15 -1.83 18.47 -34.30
N LYS A 16 -2.83 17.69 -34.73
CA LYS A 16 -4.01 18.19 -35.46
C LYS A 16 -5.16 18.61 -34.56
N VAL A 17 -5.13 18.23 -33.29
CA VAL A 17 -6.12 18.64 -32.29
C VAL A 17 -5.45 19.12 -31.01
N THR A 18 -6.19 19.90 -30.22
CA THR A 18 -5.66 20.46 -28.96
C THR A 18 -5.56 19.42 -27.86
N PHE A 19 -4.76 19.74 -26.84
CA PHE A 19 -4.65 18.96 -25.61
C PHE A 19 -6.00 18.62 -24.97
N ARG A 20 -6.93 19.59 -24.92
CA ARG A 20 -8.28 19.38 -24.35
C ARG A 20 -9.04 18.29 -25.10
N VAL A 21 -8.87 18.20 -26.42
CA VAL A 21 -9.50 17.15 -27.23
C VAL A 21 -8.84 15.81 -26.97
N GLY A 22 -7.51 15.76 -26.90
CA GLY A 22 -6.75 14.54 -26.60
C GLY A 22 -7.11 13.94 -25.23
N ILE A 23 -7.08 14.75 -24.18
CA ILE A 23 -7.38 14.28 -22.82
C ILE A 23 -8.86 13.88 -22.66
N SER A 24 -9.78 14.61 -23.31
CA SER A 24 -11.20 14.24 -23.33
C SER A 24 -11.43 12.91 -24.07
N ALA A 25 -10.66 12.64 -25.13
CA ALA A 25 -10.74 11.37 -25.83
C ALA A 25 -10.24 10.22 -24.95
N PHE A 26 -9.16 10.43 -24.20
CA PHE A 26 -8.66 9.48 -23.21
C PHE A 26 -9.71 9.17 -22.13
N HIS A 27 -10.34 10.19 -21.53
CA HIS A 27 -11.37 9.98 -20.49
C HIS A 27 -12.64 9.31 -21.00
N GLN A 28 -12.99 9.48 -22.27
CA GLN A 28 -14.20 8.90 -22.88
C GLN A 28 -13.97 7.55 -23.54
N ALA A 29 -12.72 7.15 -23.74
CA ALA A 29 -12.39 5.89 -24.40
C ALA A 29 -12.76 4.71 -23.50
N HIS A 30 -13.29 3.65 -24.12
CA HIS A 30 -13.47 2.38 -23.41
C HIS A 30 -12.09 1.81 -23.03
N PRO A 31 -11.91 1.24 -21.81
CA PRO A 31 -10.60 0.76 -21.36
C PRO A 31 -9.93 -0.24 -22.30
N THR A 32 -10.69 -1.18 -22.87
CA THR A 32 -10.18 -2.15 -23.87
C THR A 32 -9.56 -1.45 -25.08
N LEU A 33 -10.16 -0.34 -25.52
CA LEU A 33 -9.64 0.43 -26.65
C LEU A 33 -8.37 1.20 -26.28
N LEU A 34 -8.28 1.70 -25.04
CA LEU A 34 -7.06 2.32 -24.52
C LEU A 34 -5.93 1.31 -24.46
N GLU A 35 -6.21 0.08 -24.03
CA GLU A 35 -5.25 -1.02 -24.01
C GLU A 35 -4.78 -1.39 -25.41
N GLU A 36 -5.71 -1.58 -26.36
CA GLU A 36 -5.37 -1.83 -27.78
C GLU A 36 -4.51 -0.70 -28.35
N PHE A 37 -4.89 0.55 -28.11
CA PHE A 37 -4.14 1.70 -28.59
C PHE A 37 -2.74 1.77 -27.97
N LEU A 38 -2.61 1.50 -26.67
CA LEU A 38 -1.34 1.49 -25.95
C LEU A 38 -0.36 0.48 -26.53
N VAL A 39 -0.81 -0.71 -26.94
CA VAL A 39 0.07 -1.77 -27.46
C VAL A 39 0.46 -1.60 -28.93
N GLU A 40 -0.19 -0.70 -29.67
CA GLU A 40 0.04 -0.51 -31.12
C GLU A 40 1.39 0.15 -31.43
N SER A 41 1.87 1.09 -30.61
CA SER A 41 3.17 1.74 -30.83
C SER A 41 3.78 2.33 -29.56
N LYS A 42 5.07 2.66 -29.62
CA LYS A 42 5.78 3.30 -28.51
C LYS A 42 5.22 4.70 -28.21
N GLU A 43 4.91 5.48 -29.24
CA GLU A 43 4.35 6.83 -29.13
C GLU A 43 2.95 6.79 -28.50
N ASN A 44 2.12 5.82 -28.89
CA ASN A 44 0.81 5.62 -28.29
C ASN A 44 0.93 5.30 -26.79
N ARG A 45 1.85 4.41 -26.43
CA ARG A 45 2.14 4.08 -25.03
C ARG A 45 2.59 5.31 -24.25
N GLU A 46 3.54 6.08 -24.77
CA GLU A 46 4.00 7.33 -24.13
C GLU A 46 2.85 8.31 -23.90
N LEU A 47 1.94 8.45 -24.86
CA LEU A 47 0.77 9.31 -24.72
C LEU A 47 -0.18 8.83 -23.62
N ILE A 48 -0.53 7.54 -23.62
CA ILE A 48 -1.43 6.98 -22.60
C ILE A 48 -0.79 7.11 -21.22
N THR A 49 0.47 6.72 -21.08
CA THR A 49 1.23 6.84 -19.83
C THR A 49 1.31 8.29 -19.35
N TYR A 50 1.56 9.24 -20.24
CA TYR A 50 1.52 10.66 -19.91
C TYR A 50 0.15 11.09 -19.37
N PHE A 51 -0.95 10.66 -20.01
CA PHE A 51 -2.29 10.93 -19.50
C PHE A 51 -2.57 10.25 -18.16
N LEU A 52 -2.04 9.07 -17.89
CA LEU A 52 -2.14 8.44 -16.57
C LEU A 52 -1.43 9.29 -15.49
N TYR A 53 -0.26 9.85 -15.79
CA TYR A 53 0.54 10.58 -14.81
C TYR A 53 -0.02 11.96 -14.42
N ILE A 54 -0.64 12.67 -15.36
CA ILE A 54 -1.14 14.03 -15.11
C ILE A 54 -2.52 14.05 -14.45
N ASN A 55 -3.25 12.94 -14.48
CA ASN A 55 -4.58 12.83 -13.90
C ASN A 55 -4.49 12.35 -12.44
N GLU A 56 -5.46 12.74 -11.62
CA GLU A 56 -5.58 12.23 -10.27
C GLU A 56 -6.00 10.74 -10.28
N PRO A 57 -5.49 9.90 -9.35
CA PRO A 57 -5.75 8.45 -9.36
C PRO A 57 -7.22 8.02 -9.50
N PRO A 58 -8.21 8.67 -8.85
CA PRO A 58 -9.61 8.28 -9.00
C PRO A 58 -10.15 8.42 -10.43
N ILE A 59 -9.56 9.30 -11.25
CA ILE A 59 -10.00 9.55 -12.63
C ILE A 59 -9.57 8.41 -13.56
N VAL A 60 -8.38 7.84 -13.32
CA VAL A 60 -7.76 6.83 -14.19
C VAL A 60 -7.99 5.41 -13.70
N LYS A 61 -8.52 5.24 -12.49
CA LYS A 61 -8.74 3.96 -11.84
C LYS A 61 -9.50 2.98 -12.74
N ASP A 62 -10.65 3.38 -13.27
CA ASP A 62 -11.49 2.51 -14.09
C ASP A 62 -10.77 2.03 -15.36
N ALA A 63 -9.95 2.88 -15.98
CA ALA A 63 -9.18 2.49 -17.15
C ALA A 63 -8.13 1.41 -16.79
N ILE A 64 -7.37 1.65 -15.72
CA ILE A 64 -6.28 0.78 -15.30
C ILE A 64 -6.80 -0.55 -14.75
N GLU A 65 -7.90 -0.55 -14.00
CA GLU A 65 -8.50 -1.80 -13.47
C GLU A 65 -8.99 -2.74 -14.57
N ASN A 66 -9.29 -2.21 -15.76
CA ASN A 66 -9.72 -3.02 -16.89
C ASN A 66 -8.56 -3.50 -17.78
N PHE A 67 -7.33 -3.01 -17.57
CA PHE A 67 -6.17 -3.53 -18.29
C PHE A 67 -5.88 -4.99 -17.90
N SER A 68 -5.35 -5.74 -18.86
CA SER A 68 -4.83 -7.09 -18.60
C SER A 68 -3.57 -7.05 -17.72
N ALA A 69 -3.30 -8.16 -17.02
CA ALA A 69 -2.08 -8.31 -16.22
C ALA A 69 -0.80 -8.06 -17.04
N LYS A 70 -0.80 -8.49 -18.32
CA LYS A 70 0.29 -8.22 -19.26
C LYS A 70 0.51 -6.72 -19.50
N THR A 71 -0.56 -5.97 -19.72
CA THR A 71 -0.47 -4.52 -19.96
C THR A 71 -0.03 -3.79 -18.70
N LEU A 72 -0.56 -4.18 -17.53
CA LEU A 72 -0.12 -3.65 -16.25
C LEU A 72 1.35 -3.95 -15.98
N ALA A 73 1.82 -5.17 -16.26
CA ALA A 73 3.24 -5.52 -16.12
C ALA A 73 4.13 -4.67 -17.03
N ASN A 74 3.74 -4.48 -18.30
CA ASN A 74 4.48 -3.63 -19.22
C ASN A 74 4.51 -2.16 -18.79
N LEU A 75 3.40 -1.65 -18.27
CA LEU A 75 3.31 -0.30 -17.71
C LEU A 75 4.21 -0.16 -16.48
N PHE A 76 4.12 -1.10 -15.54
CA PHE A 76 4.95 -1.08 -14.34
C PHE A 76 6.44 -1.15 -14.67
N ARG A 77 6.84 -1.96 -15.65
CA ARG A 77 8.24 -2.01 -16.11
C ARG A 77 8.70 -0.63 -16.59
N ALA A 78 7.91 0.06 -17.41
CA ALA A 78 8.27 1.39 -17.91
C ALA A 78 8.35 2.43 -16.79
N ASP A 79 7.42 2.40 -15.84
CA ASP A 79 7.44 3.23 -14.64
C ASP A 79 8.69 2.95 -13.80
N PHE A 80 9.04 1.68 -13.64
CA PHE A 80 10.17 1.23 -12.84
C PHE A 80 11.51 1.58 -13.49
N GLU A 81 11.66 1.41 -14.80
CA GLU A 81 12.84 1.87 -15.55
C GLU A 81 13.03 3.39 -15.41
N SER A 82 11.93 4.14 -15.49
CA SER A 82 11.94 5.60 -15.31
C SER A 82 12.30 5.99 -13.87
N PHE A 83 11.82 5.24 -12.88
CA PHE A 83 12.20 5.39 -11.48
C PHE A 83 13.67 5.05 -11.23
N ASP A 84 14.18 3.96 -11.82
CA ASP A 84 15.55 3.52 -11.65
C ASP A 84 16.56 4.45 -12.32
N ALA A 85 16.15 5.14 -13.38
CA ALA A 85 16.96 6.20 -13.99
C ALA A 85 17.13 7.45 -13.12
N LEU A 86 16.34 7.63 -12.05
CA LEU A 86 16.46 8.78 -11.16
C LEU A 86 17.78 8.78 -10.37
N PRO A 87 18.29 9.94 -9.93
CA PRO A 87 19.47 9.99 -9.06
C PRO A 87 19.29 9.16 -7.79
N ILE A 88 20.35 8.48 -7.34
CA ILE A 88 20.32 7.62 -6.14
C ILE A 88 19.79 8.35 -4.89
N LYS A 89 20.07 9.65 -4.77
CA LYS A 89 19.59 10.49 -3.65
C LYS A 89 18.06 10.59 -3.60
N ASP A 90 17.40 10.53 -4.76
CA ASP A 90 15.94 10.58 -4.89
C ASP A 90 15.31 9.19 -4.71
N ARG A 91 16.03 8.12 -5.08
CA ARG A 91 15.61 6.72 -4.90
C ARG A 91 15.70 6.23 -3.45
N ARG A 92 16.78 6.54 -2.73
CA ARG A 92 17.05 6.01 -1.37
C ARG A 92 16.02 6.37 -0.31
N LYS A 93 15.13 7.34 -0.59
CA LYS A 93 14.13 7.82 0.37
C LYS A 93 12.70 7.46 -0.02
N ARG A 94 12.49 6.75 -1.14
CA ARG A 94 11.17 6.56 -1.74
C ARG A 94 11.07 5.21 -2.43
N ASN A 95 10.02 4.44 -2.14
CA ASN A 95 9.58 3.40 -3.06
C ASN A 95 8.97 4.04 -4.33
N ILE A 96 8.90 3.28 -5.42
CA ILE A 96 8.29 3.75 -6.69
C ILE A 96 6.87 4.31 -6.46
N PHE A 97 6.10 3.68 -5.57
CA PHE A 97 4.70 4.05 -5.29
C PHE A 97 4.54 5.38 -4.52
N GLU A 98 5.62 5.99 -4.04
CA GLU A 98 5.61 7.32 -3.41
C GLU A 98 5.79 8.46 -4.41
N VAL A 99 6.32 8.17 -5.60
CA VAL A 99 6.48 9.14 -6.67
C VAL A 99 5.10 9.59 -7.15
N ARG A 100 4.88 10.91 -7.21
CA ARG A 100 3.56 11.50 -7.53
C ARG A 100 2.94 10.91 -8.80
N SER A 101 3.73 10.77 -9.86
CA SER A 101 3.29 10.25 -11.16
C SER A 101 2.84 8.79 -11.12
N TYR A 102 3.30 8.00 -10.15
CA TYR A 102 3.02 6.56 -10.04
C TYR A 102 2.04 6.24 -8.90
N ARG A 103 1.45 7.25 -8.26
CA ARG A 103 0.54 7.07 -7.13
C ARG A 103 -0.70 6.26 -7.48
N TYR A 104 -1.08 6.20 -8.75
CA TYR A 104 -2.25 5.45 -9.21
C TYR A 104 -2.16 3.95 -8.86
N TRP A 105 -0.95 3.37 -8.78
CA TRP A 105 -0.74 1.99 -8.35
C TRP A 105 -1.31 1.69 -6.96
N LYS A 106 -1.37 2.68 -6.07
CA LYS A 106 -1.96 2.54 -4.72
C LYS A 106 -3.49 2.48 -4.72
N TYR A 107 -4.13 2.74 -5.85
CA TYR A 107 -5.60 2.80 -6.00
C TYR A 107 -6.17 1.64 -6.81
N ILE A 108 -5.30 0.79 -7.37
CA ILE A 108 -5.70 -0.41 -8.11
C ILE A 108 -6.16 -1.47 -7.11
N ASN A 109 -7.21 -2.21 -7.47
CA ASN A 109 -7.65 -3.37 -6.71
C ASN A 109 -6.49 -4.37 -6.44
N PHE A 110 -6.37 -4.84 -5.19
CA PHE A 110 -5.30 -5.77 -4.81
C PHE A 110 -5.28 -7.04 -5.66
N GLN A 111 -6.44 -7.53 -6.13
CA GLN A 111 -6.51 -8.73 -6.97
C GLN A 111 -5.82 -8.50 -8.31
N LYS A 112 -5.95 -7.31 -8.90
CA LYS A 112 -5.24 -6.95 -10.14
C LYS A 112 -3.72 -6.88 -9.93
N ILE A 113 -3.29 -6.42 -8.77
CA ILE A 113 -1.88 -6.47 -8.38
C ILE A 113 -1.41 -7.92 -8.24
N CYS A 114 -2.20 -8.78 -7.60
CA CYS A 114 -1.93 -10.22 -7.50
C CYS A 114 -1.80 -10.89 -8.87
N ASP A 115 -2.74 -10.63 -9.79
CA ASP A 115 -2.70 -11.16 -11.16
C ASP A 115 -1.43 -10.68 -11.91
N THR A 116 -1.02 -9.44 -11.66
CA THR A 116 0.20 -8.85 -12.24
C THR A 116 1.47 -9.48 -11.68
N ILE A 117 1.53 -9.75 -10.36
CA ILE A 117 2.61 -10.51 -9.72
C ILE A 117 2.74 -11.90 -10.36
N VAL A 118 1.62 -12.62 -10.51
CA VAL A 118 1.60 -13.95 -11.12
C VAL A 118 2.12 -13.90 -12.55
N TYR A 119 1.71 -12.90 -13.34
CA TYR A 119 2.22 -12.70 -14.70
C TYR A 119 3.73 -12.46 -14.72
N PHE A 120 4.25 -11.58 -13.84
CA PHE A 120 5.69 -11.35 -13.75
C PHE A 120 6.48 -12.61 -13.41
N LEU A 121 5.98 -13.45 -12.50
CA LEU A 121 6.68 -14.67 -12.08
C LEU A 121 6.62 -15.76 -13.17
N ARG A 122 5.44 -16.01 -13.73
CA ARG A 122 5.22 -17.18 -14.61
C ARG A 122 5.53 -16.92 -16.08
N GLU A 123 5.23 -15.72 -16.57
CA GLU A 123 5.34 -15.40 -18.00
C GLU A 123 6.62 -14.62 -18.31
N GLU A 124 7.03 -13.72 -17.41
CA GLU A 124 8.20 -12.85 -17.64
C GLU A 124 9.44 -13.24 -16.83
N ASN A 125 9.30 -14.17 -15.89
CA ASN A 125 10.37 -14.64 -15.03
C ASN A 125 11.11 -13.49 -14.31
N SER A 126 10.36 -12.47 -13.88
CA SER A 126 10.87 -11.24 -13.26
C SER A 126 10.41 -11.10 -11.82
N ALA A 127 10.99 -11.91 -10.94
CA ALA A 127 10.69 -11.89 -9.51
C ALA A 127 11.03 -10.55 -8.84
N TYR A 128 12.05 -9.84 -9.32
CA TYR A 128 12.45 -8.54 -8.78
C TYR A 128 11.39 -7.45 -9.01
N LEU A 129 10.77 -7.40 -10.19
CA LEU A 129 9.67 -6.45 -10.45
C LEU A 129 8.42 -6.86 -9.69
N ALA A 130 8.14 -8.16 -9.62
CA ALA A 130 7.01 -8.70 -8.86
C ALA A 130 7.13 -8.35 -7.35
N SER A 131 8.31 -8.48 -6.76
CA SER A 131 8.54 -8.27 -5.33
C SER A 131 8.28 -6.83 -4.90
N GLN A 132 8.43 -5.87 -5.81
CA GLN A 132 8.11 -4.46 -5.51
C GLN A 132 6.66 -4.29 -5.08
N PHE A 133 5.71 -5.07 -5.61
CA PHE A 133 4.30 -4.91 -5.26
C PHE A 133 3.95 -5.35 -3.83
N LEU A 134 4.82 -6.09 -3.15
CA LEU A 134 4.56 -6.55 -1.78
C LEU A 134 4.33 -5.38 -0.81
N VAL A 135 4.94 -4.22 -1.06
CA VAL A 135 4.80 -3.04 -0.17
C VAL A 135 3.50 -2.26 -0.38
N VAL A 136 2.80 -2.46 -1.50
CA VAL A 136 1.53 -1.78 -1.79
C VAL A 136 0.30 -2.65 -1.51
N LEU A 137 0.51 -3.96 -1.37
CA LEU A 137 -0.56 -4.87 -0.96
C LEU A 137 -0.95 -4.64 0.50
N PRO A 138 -2.25 -4.77 0.85
CA PRO A 138 -2.65 -4.79 2.24
C PRO A 138 -1.98 -5.93 3.00
N SER A 139 -1.63 -5.72 4.27
CA SER A 139 -0.93 -6.73 5.09
C SER A 139 -1.67 -8.06 5.18
N THR A 140 -3.00 -8.04 5.17
CA THR A 140 -3.86 -9.24 5.14
C THR A 140 -3.71 -10.04 3.85
N ILE A 141 -3.45 -9.37 2.72
CA ILE A 141 -3.21 -10.01 1.42
C ILE A 141 -1.79 -10.54 1.37
N VAL A 142 -0.79 -9.75 1.80
CA VAL A 142 0.62 -10.17 1.87
C VAL A 142 0.77 -11.45 2.70
N SER A 143 0.09 -11.51 3.84
CA SER A 143 0.17 -12.66 4.76
C SER A 143 -0.50 -13.93 4.23
N ASN A 144 -1.41 -13.81 3.25
CA ASN A 144 -2.12 -14.94 2.65
C ASN A 144 -1.95 -14.90 1.12
N LEU A 145 -0.79 -14.45 0.63
CA LEU A 145 -0.58 -14.15 -0.79
C LEU A 145 -0.92 -15.34 -1.68
N ARG A 146 -0.61 -16.55 -1.21
CA ARG A 146 -0.92 -17.82 -1.86
C ARG A 146 -2.40 -17.98 -2.20
N ASP A 147 -3.29 -17.58 -1.31
CA ASP A 147 -4.74 -17.77 -1.49
C ASP A 147 -5.29 -16.86 -2.61
N TYR A 148 -4.63 -15.73 -2.86
CA TYR A 148 -5.04 -14.75 -3.87
C TYR A 148 -4.33 -14.91 -5.21
N THR A 149 -3.17 -15.56 -5.23
CA THR A 149 -2.30 -15.69 -6.41
C THR A 149 -2.21 -17.12 -6.93
N GLY A 150 -2.50 -18.12 -6.10
CA GLY A 150 -2.29 -19.53 -6.42
C GLY A 150 -0.82 -19.89 -6.65
N LEU A 151 0.12 -19.14 -6.05
CA LEU A 151 1.54 -19.44 -6.15
C LEU A 151 1.91 -20.76 -5.47
N LEU A 152 2.93 -21.42 -6.02
CA LEU A 152 3.57 -22.57 -5.40
C LEU A 152 4.61 -22.09 -4.38
N PRO A 153 4.95 -22.90 -3.35
CA PRO A 153 5.95 -22.53 -2.36
C PRO A 153 7.30 -22.08 -2.95
N GLU A 154 7.75 -22.71 -4.03
CA GLU A 154 8.99 -22.34 -4.71
C GLU A 154 8.89 -21.00 -5.47
N GLU A 155 7.72 -20.67 -6.01
CA GLU A 155 7.47 -19.35 -6.62
C GLU A 155 7.45 -18.26 -5.54
N GLU A 156 6.87 -18.54 -4.37
CA GLU A 156 6.88 -17.64 -3.21
C GLU A 156 8.29 -17.42 -2.68
N LYS A 157 9.09 -18.49 -2.51
CA LYS A 157 10.51 -18.37 -2.15
C LYS A 157 11.24 -17.46 -3.12
N THR A 158 11.05 -17.67 -4.43
CA THR A 158 11.68 -16.86 -5.48
C THR A 158 11.27 -15.39 -5.39
N LEU A 159 9.98 -15.13 -5.14
CA LEU A 159 9.45 -13.79 -4.97
C LEU A 159 10.03 -13.07 -3.74
N TYR A 160 10.08 -13.75 -2.58
CA TYR A 160 10.58 -13.15 -1.35
C TYR A 160 12.11 -12.97 -1.37
N LEU A 161 12.86 -13.93 -1.94
CA LEU A 161 14.31 -13.78 -2.13
C LEU A 161 14.65 -12.59 -3.03
N ALA A 162 13.79 -12.27 -3.99
CA ALA A 162 13.98 -11.12 -4.87
C ALA A 162 13.82 -9.75 -4.15
N LEU A 163 13.45 -9.72 -2.87
CA LEU A 163 13.53 -8.52 -2.04
C LEU A 163 14.96 -8.19 -1.60
N GLY A 164 15.90 -9.15 -1.65
CA GLY A 164 17.22 -9.00 -1.06
C GLY A 164 17.12 -8.70 0.44
N ASP A 165 17.90 -7.74 0.94
CA ASP A 165 17.91 -7.37 2.37
C ASP A 165 16.54 -6.92 2.91
N ALA A 166 15.66 -6.42 2.04
CA ALA A 166 14.30 -6.00 2.42
C ALA A 166 13.40 -7.18 2.81
N ILE A 167 13.84 -8.44 2.59
CA ILE A 167 13.11 -9.63 3.06
C ILE A 167 12.86 -9.60 4.57
N TYR A 168 13.78 -9.03 5.35
CA TYR A 168 13.68 -8.95 6.80
C TYR A 168 12.76 -7.81 7.27
N GLU A 169 12.51 -6.81 6.41
CA GLU A 169 11.56 -5.73 6.70
C GLU A 169 10.11 -6.18 6.51
N LEU A 170 9.87 -7.18 5.65
CA LEU A 170 8.52 -7.62 5.30
C LEU A 170 7.72 -8.13 6.52
N PRO A 171 8.26 -9.00 7.41
CA PRO A 171 7.59 -9.36 8.66
C PRO A 171 7.44 -8.22 9.67
N ILE A 172 8.23 -7.15 9.58
CA ILE A 172 8.01 -5.96 10.42
C ILE A 172 6.78 -5.22 9.91
N GLN A 173 6.65 -5.04 8.59
CA GLN A 173 5.53 -4.34 7.97
C GLN A 173 4.21 -5.14 8.00
N SER A 174 4.29 -6.47 7.90
CA SER A 174 3.15 -7.39 7.89
C SER A 174 3.41 -8.58 8.83
N PRO A 175 3.31 -8.42 10.16
CA PRO A 175 3.75 -9.44 11.11
C PRO A 175 3.06 -10.80 10.98
N LYS A 176 1.82 -10.84 10.48
CA LYS A 176 1.08 -12.08 10.23
C LYS A 176 1.75 -13.01 9.19
N ILE A 177 2.65 -12.51 8.35
CA ILE A 177 3.42 -13.34 7.40
C ILE A 177 4.58 -14.10 8.08
N TYR A 178 4.97 -13.71 9.29
CA TYR A 178 6.20 -14.17 9.92
C TYR A 178 6.30 -15.70 10.02
N ASP A 179 5.29 -16.35 10.59
CA ASP A 179 5.29 -17.80 10.79
C ASP A 179 5.38 -18.55 9.44
N HIS A 180 4.71 -18.00 8.41
CA HIS A 180 4.77 -18.54 7.06
C HIS A 180 6.17 -18.41 6.47
N MET A 181 6.81 -17.24 6.56
CA MET A 181 8.18 -17.04 6.09
C MET A 181 9.18 -17.93 6.85
N LEU A 182 9.03 -18.07 8.16
CA LEU A 182 9.88 -18.93 8.98
C LEU A 182 9.78 -20.39 8.53
N SER A 183 8.56 -20.87 8.24
CA SER A 183 8.35 -22.20 7.68
C SER A 183 8.94 -22.34 6.27
N LEU A 184 8.72 -21.34 5.42
CA LEU A 184 9.11 -21.35 4.01
C LEU A 184 10.63 -21.36 3.84
N PHE A 185 11.36 -20.67 4.72
CA PHE A 185 12.83 -20.57 4.70
C PHE A 185 13.52 -21.48 5.72
N SER A 186 12.84 -22.47 6.28
CA SER A 186 13.41 -23.39 7.29
C SER A 186 14.67 -24.15 6.82
N GLU A 187 14.84 -24.34 5.51
CA GLU A 187 16.01 -24.97 4.91
C GLU A 187 17.16 -24.00 4.60
N ASP A 188 16.89 -22.68 4.59
CA ASP A 188 17.89 -21.63 4.40
C ASP A 188 18.37 -21.14 5.78
N MET A 189 19.49 -21.69 6.26
CA MET A 189 20.00 -21.42 7.61
C MET A 189 20.27 -19.94 7.88
N GLU A 190 20.69 -19.17 6.89
CA GLU A 190 21.01 -17.75 7.08
C GLU A 190 19.73 -16.96 7.32
N ILE A 191 18.76 -17.09 6.41
CA ILE A 191 17.48 -16.38 6.49
C ILE A 191 16.72 -16.84 7.74
N PHE A 192 16.66 -18.15 7.99
CA PHE A 192 15.97 -18.72 9.14
C PHE A 192 16.52 -18.18 10.47
N MET A 193 17.84 -18.12 10.63
CA MET A 193 18.45 -17.61 11.85
C MET A 193 18.12 -16.14 12.07
N ILE A 194 18.23 -15.30 11.04
CA ILE A 194 17.90 -13.87 11.13
C ILE A 194 16.43 -13.69 11.50
N LEU A 195 15.50 -14.34 10.78
CA LEU A 195 14.07 -14.28 11.08
C LEU A 195 13.76 -14.75 12.51
N SER A 196 14.42 -15.81 12.99
CA SER A 196 14.23 -16.32 14.35
C SER A 196 14.65 -15.30 15.41
N THR A 197 15.72 -14.53 15.18
CA THR A 197 16.15 -13.48 16.13
C THR A 197 15.20 -12.29 16.20
N MET A 198 14.30 -12.14 15.23
CA MET A 198 13.34 -11.03 15.14
C MET A 198 11.99 -11.31 15.80
N GLU A 199 11.78 -12.52 16.34
CA GLU A 199 10.48 -12.99 16.83
C GLU A 199 9.83 -12.03 17.84
N GLU A 200 10.58 -11.60 18.86
CA GLU A 200 10.07 -10.70 19.90
C GLU A 200 9.67 -9.33 19.33
N LEU A 201 10.47 -8.79 18.40
CA LEU A 201 10.20 -7.53 17.72
C LEU A 201 8.88 -7.62 16.93
N ILE A 202 8.72 -8.70 16.17
CA ILE A 202 7.54 -8.95 15.33
C ILE A 202 6.29 -9.14 16.19
N LYS A 203 6.38 -9.90 17.29
CA LYS A 203 5.28 -10.06 18.26
C LYS A 203 4.88 -8.74 18.91
N ARG A 204 5.84 -7.90 19.29
CA ARG A 204 5.56 -6.54 19.82
C ARG A 204 4.83 -5.71 18.77
N HIS A 205 5.29 -5.72 17.52
CA HIS A 205 4.68 -4.94 16.45
C HIS A 205 3.26 -5.43 16.11
N GLN A 206 3.04 -6.75 16.06
CA GLN A 206 1.72 -7.33 15.87
C GLN A 206 0.73 -6.87 16.95
N ARG A 207 1.16 -6.87 18.21
CA ARG A 207 0.33 -6.39 19.34
C ARG A 207 -0.05 -4.91 19.19
N ILE A 208 0.88 -4.06 18.74
CA ILE A 208 0.62 -2.64 18.45
C ILE A 208 -0.47 -2.52 17.39
N LEU A 209 -0.31 -3.22 16.26
CA LEU A 209 -1.25 -3.15 15.14
C LEU A 209 -2.65 -3.66 15.52
N ASP A 210 -2.76 -4.80 16.21
CA ASP A 210 -4.05 -5.38 16.62
C ASP A 210 -4.79 -4.45 17.60
N LEU A 211 -4.07 -3.86 18.55
CA LEU A 211 -4.67 -2.90 19.49
C LEU A 211 -5.08 -1.61 18.78
N THR A 212 -4.25 -1.08 17.88
CA THR A 212 -4.61 0.08 17.05
C THR A 212 -5.89 -0.21 16.26
N GLU A 213 -5.99 -1.35 15.58
CA GLU A 213 -7.17 -1.74 14.80
C GLU A 213 -8.43 -1.85 15.67
N LYS A 214 -8.32 -2.50 16.83
CA LYS A 214 -9.40 -2.60 17.83
C LYS A 214 -9.91 -1.22 18.26
N LEU A 215 -8.99 -0.27 18.52
CA LEU A 215 -9.32 1.08 18.95
C LEU A 215 -9.94 1.92 17.83
N LEU A 216 -9.49 1.76 16.59
CA LEU A 216 -10.10 2.39 15.42
C LEU A 216 -11.55 1.92 15.25
N HIS A 217 -11.77 0.60 15.26
CA HIS A 217 -13.09 0.02 15.08
C HIS A 217 -14.09 0.46 16.16
N TYR A 218 -13.63 0.57 17.41
CA TYR A 218 -14.44 1.09 18.50
C TYR A 218 -14.76 2.58 18.28
N SER A 219 -13.77 3.37 17.88
CA SER A 219 -13.91 4.83 17.75
C SER A 219 -14.86 5.25 16.61
N GLU A 220 -14.92 4.47 15.52
CA GLU A 220 -15.86 4.69 14.41
C GLU A 220 -17.33 4.51 14.82
N LYS A 221 -17.60 3.66 15.82
CA LYS A 221 -18.95 3.29 16.25
C LYS A 221 -19.47 4.10 17.44
N ASN A 222 -18.60 4.84 18.13
CA ASN A 222 -18.90 5.43 19.43
C ASN A 222 -18.61 6.94 19.49
N ARG A 223 -19.21 7.61 20.47
CA ARG A 223 -18.98 9.04 20.74
C ARG A 223 -17.55 9.27 21.26
N LEU A 224 -16.96 10.40 20.89
CA LEU A 224 -15.58 10.80 21.22
C LEU A 224 -15.18 10.64 22.70
N GLU A 225 -16.04 10.99 23.66
CA GLU A 225 -15.71 10.89 25.10
C GLU A 225 -15.60 9.44 25.60
N LEU A 226 -16.42 8.54 25.05
CA LEU A 226 -16.36 7.12 25.35
C LEU A 226 -15.11 6.48 24.73
N ASN A 227 -14.56 7.08 23.68
CA ASN A 227 -13.35 6.60 23.02
C ASN A 227 -12.12 6.80 23.91
N ILE A 228 -11.97 7.94 24.60
CA ILE A 228 -10.79 8.21 25.44
C ILE A 228 -10.72 7.26 26.65
N GLN A 229 -11.85 7.01 27.31
CA GLN A 229 -11.90 6.06 28.43
C GLN A 229 -11.55 4.64 27.98
N PHE A 230 -12.09 4.24 26.82
CA PHE A 230 -11.80 2.93 26.24
C PHE A 230 -10.33 2.81 25.83
N ILE A 231 -9.78 3.80 25.13
CA ILE A 231 -8.35 3.86 24.77
C ILE A 231 -7.48 3.72 26.02
N PHE A 232 -7.73 4.49 27.08
CA PHE A 232 -6.98 4.36 28.32
C PHE A 232 -7.07 2.95 28.91
N SER A 233 -8.27 2.36 28.97
CA SER A 233 -8.46 1.02 29.53
C SER A 233 -7.70 -0.08 28.77
N GLU A 234 -7.59 0.04 27.45
CA GLU A 234 -6.89 -0.91 26.59
C GLU A 234 -5.36 -0.73 26.62
N LEU A 235 -4.88 0.50 26.83
CA LEU A 235 -3.46 0.80 26.95
C LEU A 235 -2.92 0.60 28.38
N ASN A 236 -3.79 0.58 29.38
CA ASN A 236 -3.40 0.41 30.76
C ASN A 236 -2.71 -0.95 30.97
N GLY A 237 -1.52 -0.94 31.56
CA GLY A 237 -0.68 -2.13 31.76
C GLY A 237 0.27 -2.45 30.59
N LEU A 238 0.28 -1.66 29.52
CA LEU A 238 1.35 -1.67 28.52
C LEU A 238 2.54 -0.80 28.96
N ASP A 239 3.71 -1.03 28.38
CA ASP A 239 4.82 -0.09 28.51
C ASP A 239 4.49 1.24 27.83
N ILE A 240 5.08 2.32 28.35
CA ILE A 240 4.80 3.69 27.89
C ILE A 240 5.22 3.89 26.42
N GLU A 241 6.28 3.23 25.96
CA GLU A 241 6.72 3.33 24.57
C GLU A 241 5.69 2.72 23.62
N THR A 242 5.24 1.50 23.88
CA THR A 242 4.19 0.81 23.10
C THR A 242 2.89 1.62 23.12
N SER A 243 2.51 2.16 24.28
CA SER A 243 1.33 3.01 24.40
C SER A 243 1.44 4.30 23.58
N SER A 244 2.61 4.95 23.63
CA SER A 244 2.91 6.16 22.86
C SER A 244 2.84 5.90 21.36
N GLU A 245 3.35 4.74 20.92
CA GLU A 245 3.30 4.34 19.51
C GLU A 245 1.88 4.09 19.01
N ILE A 246 1.05 3.37 19.78
CA ILE A 246 -0.37 3.19 19.44
C ILE A 246 -1.08 4.55 19.35
N LEU A 247 -0.81 5.46 20.28
CA LEU A 247 -1.39 6.81 20.27
C LEU A 247 -0.89 7.66 19.08
N ASN A 248 0.36 7.50 18.65
CA ASN A 248 0.86 8.12 17.41
C ASN A 248 0.06 7.65 16.20
N GLN A 249 -0.17 6.34 16.07
CA GLN A 249 -0.92 5.79 14.95
C GLN A 249 -2.38 6.28 14.93
N LEU A 250 -3.02 6.42 16.11
CA LEU A 250 -4.36 6.99 16.22
C LEU A 250 -4.39 8.49 15.86
N LEU A 251 -3.35 9.24 16.22
CA LEU A 251 -3.19 10.65 15.85
C LEU A 251 -3.02 10.82 14.34
N ASP A 252 -2.16 10.02 13.71
CA ASP A 252 -1.91 10.05 12.26
C ASP A 252 -3.18 9.73 11.46
N LYS A 253 -4.00 8.80 12.00
CA LYS A 253 -5.33 8.46 11.45
C LYS A 253 -6.43 9.45 11.85
N LYS A 254 -6.08 10.55 12.53
CA LYS A 254 -6.98 11.63 12.96
C LYS A 254 -8.14 11.16 13.85
N VAL A 255 -7.95 10.07 14.57
CA VAL A 255 -8.94 9.54 15.53
C VAL A 255 -8.88 10.29 16.85
N ILE A 256 -7.69 10.75 17.22
CA ILE A 256 -7.46 11.59 18.40
C ILE A 256 -6.68 12.85 18.03
N SER A 257 -6.80 13.89 18.87
CA SER A 257 -5.98 15.09 18.79
C SER A 257 -4.68 14.95 19.60
N GLN A 258 -3.73 15.87 19.37
CA GLN A 258 -2.50 15.94 20.17
C GLN A 258 -2.79 16.16 21.67
N SER A 259 -3.80 16.95 22.01
CA SER A 259 -4.18 17.17 23.41
C SER A 259 -4.73 15.90 24.06
N GLN A 260 -5.54 15.13 23.33
CA GLN A 260 -6.06 13.84 23.80
C GLN A 260 -4.94 12.80 23.98
N LYS A 261 -3.99 12.74 23.04
CA LYS A 261 -2.79 11.90 23.18
C LYS A 261 -2.02 12.22 24.48
N ASN A 262 -1.72 13.50 24.71
CA ASN A 262 -0.98 13.92 25.90
C ASN A 262 -1.75 13.57 27.17
N LEU A 263 -3.06 13.80 27.19
CA LEU A 263 -3.93 13.45 28.31
C LEU A 263 -3.89 11.95 28.64
N VAL A 264 -4.00 11.07 27.64
CA VAL A 264 -3.94 9.61 27.86
C VAL A 264 -2.55 9.20 28.36
N LEU A 265 -1.47 9.76 27.81
CA LEU A 265 -0.12 9.47 28.29
C LEU A 265 0.09 9.91 29.74
N GLU A 266 -0.38 11.11 30.10
CA GLU A 266 -0.34 11.59 31.49
C GLU A 266 -1.13 10.67 32.43
N PHE A 267 -2.28 10.15 31.99
CA PHE A 267 -3.04 9.17 32.77
C PHE A 267 -2.29 7.86 32.97
N LEU A 268 -1.64 7.34 31.92
CA LEU A 268 -0.88 6.08 31.98
C LEU A 268 0.36 6.20 32.88
N ILE A 269 1.00 7.37 32.90
CA ILE A 269 2.19 7.65 33.73
C ILE A 269 1.79 7.85 35.20
N ASN A 270 0.73 8.61 35.47
CA ASN A 270 0.39 9.04 36.82
C ASN A 270 -0.64 8.13 37.53
N GLY A 271 -1.26 7.20 36.82
CA GLY A 271 -2.15 6.16 37.39
C GLY A 271 -3.45 6.67 38.02
N ASN A 272 -3.83 7.94 37.81
CA ASN A 272 -4.90 8.56 38.59
C ASN A 272 -6.05 9.08 37.72
N LEU A 273 -7.19 8.36 37.75
CA LEU A 273 -8.46 8.77 37.13
C LEU A 273 -9.13 9.96 37.84
N ASP A 274 -8.57 10.44 38.95
CA ASP A 274 -9.13 11.57 39.72
C ASP A 274 -9.15 12.91 38.95
N ILE A 275 -8.38 13.03 37.86
CA ILE A 275 -8.38 14.22 36.98
C ILE A 275 -9.57 14.21 35.99
N LEU A 276 -10.38 13.14 35.91
CA LEU A 276 -11.64 13.13 35.15
C LEU A 276 -12.85 13.65 35.94
N LYS A 277 -12.72 13.84 37.26
CA LYS A 277 -13.78 14.45 38.09
C LYS A 277 -14.16 15.89 37.67
N PRO A 278 -13.22 16.76 37.25
CA PRO A 278 -13.55 18.09 36.74
C PRO A 278 -14.33 18.07 35.41
N LEU A 279 -13.99 17.17 34.48
CA LEU A 279 -14.66 17.06 33.17
C LEU A 279 -16.13 16.62 33.28
N LYS A 280 -16.48 15.85 34.33
CA LYS A 280 -17.86 15.44 34.60
C LYS A 280 -18.75 16.61 35.08
N ILE A 281 -18.16 17.68 35.61
CA ILE A 281 -18.89 18.86 36.13
C ILE A 281 -19.26 19.82 35.00
N ASP A 282 -18.42 19.92 33.95
CA ASP A 282 -18.70 20.80 32.80
C ASP A 282 -19.73 20.22 31.82
N LEU A 283 -19.98 18.91 31.85
CA LEU A 283 -21.01 18.23 31.04
C LEU A 283 -22.41 18.21 31.69
N LEU A 284 -22.51 18.60 32.97
CA LEU A 284 -23.77 18.68 33.74
C LEU A 284 -24.23 20.13 33.97
N ARG A 285 -23.67 21.09 33.22
CA ARG A 285 -24.14 22.48 33.16
C ARG A 285 -24.69 22.82 31.78
#